data_AF-A0A246RMC2-F1
#
_entry.id   AF-A0A246RMC2-F1
#
_cell.length_a   1.000
_cell.length_b   1.000
_cell.length_c   1.000
_cell.angle_alpha   90.00
_cell.angle_beta   90.00
_cell.angle_gamma   90.00
#
_symmetry.space_group_name_H-M   'P 1'
#
loop_
_entity.id
_entity.type
_entity.pdbx_description
1 polymer ?
#
loop_
_entity_poly.entity_id
_entity_poly.type
_entity_poly.pdbx_seq_one_letter_code
_entity_poly.pdbx_strand_id
1 'polypeptide(L)'
;MSDTDRPQRHTRAAVPAGVTDPLLWRMALDVIDAHHPDQGGRCDNLLCEHQEWPCDAARNAHRALTMAGDVTTGDVDDRRTVREQPGRSARRTRTVEAA
;
A
#
# COMPACT_ATOMS: atom_id res chain seq x y z
N MET A 1 30.76 -0.93 -14.47
CA MET A 1 29.76 -2.01 -14.54
C MET A 1 28.59 -1.56 -13.71
N SER A 2 27.51 -1.09 -14.35
CA SER A 2 26.33 -0.56 -13.67
C SER A 2 25.35 -1.70 -13.40
N ASP A 3 25.53 -2.39 -12.28
CA ASP A 3 24.64 -3.45 -11.80
C ASP A 3 23.56 -2.84 -10.88
N THR A 4 22.78 -1.88 -11.40
CA THR A 4 21.73 -1.21 -10.61
C THR A 4 20.57 -0.70 -11.47
N ASP A 5 20.22 -1.42 -12.54
CA ASP A 5 19.09 -1.05 -13.39
C ASP A 5 18.14 -2.24 -13.58
N ARG A 6 17.68 -2.84 -12.47
CA ARG A 6 16.32 -3.38 -12.49
C ARG A 6 15.45 -2.31 -11.87
N PRO A 7 14.66 -1.56 -12.66
CA PRO A 7 13.81 -0.53 -12.10
C PRO A 7 12.86 -1.22 -11.13
N GLN A 8 12.91 -0.88 -9.85
CA GLN A 8 11.90 -1.27 -8.88
C GLN A 8 10.59 -0.58 -9.31
N ARG A 9 9.84 -1.23 -10.19
CA ARG A 9 8.68 -0.65 -10.87
C ARG A 9 7.62 -0.28 -9.84
N HIS A 10 7.50 -1.07 -8.78
CA HIS A 10 6.52 -0.85 -7.72
C HIS A 10 6.95 0.17 -6.67
N THR A 11 8.25 0.47 -6.53
CA THR A 11 8.73 1.56 -5.64
C THR A 11 8.09 2.91 -6.00
N ARG A 12 7.77 3.12 -7.28
CA ARG A 12 7.12 4.35 -7.77
C ARG A 12 5.60 4.26 -7.88
N ALA A 13 4.99 3.08 -7.65
CA ALA A 13 3.55 2.92 -7.72
C ALA A 13 2.85 3.62 -6.55
N ALA A 14 1.72 4.29 -6.84
CA ALA A 14 0.83 4.78 -5.80
C ALA A 14 0.31 3.59 -4.99
N VAL A 15 0.38 3.69 -3.67
CA VAL A 15 -0.02 2.62 -2.76
C VAL A 15 -1.53 2.73 -2.54
N PRO A 16 -2.31 1.65 -2.71
CA PRO A 16 -3.76 1.66 -2.47
C PRO A 16 -4.13 2.08 -1.05
N ALA A 17 -5.31 2.68 -0.89
CA ALA A 17 -5.90 2.91 0.42
C ALA A 17 -6.15 1.56 1.13
N GLY A 18 -5.87 1.48 2.43
CA GLY A 18 -5.99 0.24 3.21
C GLY A 18 -4.68 -0.54 3.40
N VAL A 19 -3.64 -0.22 2.63
CA VAL A 19 -2.28 -0.75 2.88
C VAL A 19 -1.71 -0.04 4.12
N THR A 20 -1.38 -0.83 5.15
CA THR A 20 -0.80 -0.38 6.41
C THR A 20 0.72 -0.35 6.39
N ASP A 21 1.36 -1.18 5.55
CA ASP A 21 2.81 -1.18 5.31
C ASP A 21 3.12 -1.01 3.82
N PRO A 22 3.28 0.25 3.35
CA PRO A 22 3.57 0.55 1.96
C PRO A 22 4.90 -0.02 1.44
N LEU A 23 5.91 -0.14 2.30
CA LEU A 23 7.23 -0.63 1.89
C LEU A 23 7.19 -2.14 1.69
N LEU A 24 6.58 -2.86 2.63
CA LEU A 24 6.37 -4.30 2.52
C LEU A 24 5.50 -4.63 1.30
N TRP A 25 4.44 -3.86 1.05
CA TRP A 25 3.56 -4.04 -0.11
C TRP A 25 4.32 -3.92 -1.44
N ARG A 26 5.10 -2.85 -1.62
CA ARG A 26 5.87 -2.62 -2.86
C ARG A 26 6.92 -3.69 -3.08
N MET A 27 7.65 -4.07 -2.02
CA MET A 27 8.66 -5.11 -2.08
C MET A 27 8.04 -6.46 -2.45
N ALA A 28 6.89 -6.80 -1.86
CA ALA A 28 6.19 -8.05 -2.17
C ALA A 28 5.73 -8.10 -3.64
N LEU A 29 5.26 -6.97 -4.20
CA LEU A 29 4.95 -6.87 -5.63
C LEU A 29 6.18 -7.05 -6.52
N ASP A 30 7.31 -6.42 -6.17
CA ASP A 30 8.55 -6.57 -6.95
C ASP A 30 9.02 -8.05 -6.96
N VAL A 31 8.84 -8.79 -5.85
CA VAL A 31 9.13 -10.23 -5.80
C VAL A 31 8.14 -11.03 -6.65
N ILE A 32 6.84 -10.74 -6.59
CA ILE A 32 5.85 -11.45 -7.41
C ILE A 32 6.11 -11.23 -8.91
N ASP A 33 6.42 -10.01 -9.33
CA ASP A 33 6.73 -9.68 -10.73
C ASP A 33 8.06 -10.27 -11.21
N ALA A 34 8.98 -10.59 -10.30
CA ALA A 34 10.24 -11.20 -10.65
C ALA A 34 10.15 -12.73 -10.74
N HIS A 35 9.04 -13.34 -10.33
CA HIS A 35 8.88 -14.78 -10.27
C HIS A 35 7.61 -15.20 -11.02
N HIS A 36 7.76 -15.95 -12.12
CA HIS A 36 6.64 -16.45 -12.90
C HIS A 36 6.79 -17.95 -13.18
N PRO A 37 5.69 -18.65 -13.54
CA PRO A 37 5.80 -20.00 -14.07
C PRO A 37 6.39 -19.96 -15.49
N ASP A 38 7.31 -20.87 -15.77
CA ASP A 38 7.74 -21.22 -17.11
C ASP A 38 6.75 -22.17 -17.81
N GLN A 39 7.07 -22.57 -19.03
CA GLN A 39 6.24 -23.50 -19.81
C GLN A 39 6.10 -24.90 -19.16
N GLY A 40 7.01 -25.26 -18.25
CA GLY A 40 7.00 -26.53 -17.51
C GLY A 40 6.34 -26.44 -16.14
N GLY A 41 5.77 -25.29 -15.76
CA GLY A 41 5.16 -25.08 -14.45
C GLY A 41 6.18 -24.91 -13.31
N ARG A 42 7.42 -24.57 -13.62
CA ARG A 42 8.48 -24.25 -12.63
C ARG A 42 8.68 -22.75 -12.57
N CYS A 43 9.27 -22.26 -11.49
CA CYS A 43 9.63 -20.85 -11.40
C CYS A 43 10.77 -20.52 -12.37
N ASP A 44 10.58 -19.51 -13.20
CA ASP A 44 11.53 -19.02 -14.20
C ASP A 44 12.64 -18.12 -13.61
N ASN A 45 12.52 -17.73 -12.34
CA ASN A 45 13.53 -16.94 -11.66
C ASN A 45 14.78 -17.78 -11.40
N LEU A 46 15.92 -17.28 -11.90
CA LEU A 46 17.23 -17.95 -11.80
C LEU A 46 17.69 -18.22 -10.37
N LEU A 47 17.20 -17.45 -9.39
CA LEU A 47 17.50 -17.65 -7.97
C LEU A 47 16.74 -18.82 -7.34
N CYS A 48 15.72 -19.36 -8.03
CA CYS A 48 14.89 -20.45 -7.55
C CYS A 48 15.25 -21.81 -8.12
N GLU A 49 16.31 -21.92 -8.94
CA GLU A 49 16.79 -23.19 -9.51
C GLU A 49 15.67 -24.05 -10.16
N HIS A 50 14.66 -23.40 -10.75
CA HIS A 50 13.48 -24.06 -11.32
C HIS A 50 12.69 -24.94 -10.32
N GLN A 51 12.55 -24.49 -9.07
CA GLN A 51 11.56 -25.01 -8.13
C GLN A 51 10.15 -25.02 -8.74
N GLU A 52 9.30 -25.94 -8.29
CA GLU A 52 7.89 -25.98 -8.72
C GLU A 52 7.19 -24.66 -8.41
N TRP A 53 6.40 -24.17 -9.36
CA TRP A 53 5.60 -22.96 -9.16
C TRP A 53 4.31 -23.27 -8.38
N PRO A 54 3.90 -22.42 -7.41
CA PRO A 54 4.64 -21.28 -6.89
C PRO A 54 5.75 -21.71 -5.94
N CYS A 55 6.93 -21.13 -6.15
CA CYS A 55 8.09 -21.34 -5.28
C CYS A 55 7.92 -20.62 -3.94
N ASP A 56 8.78 -20.94 -2.97
CA ASP A 56 8.68 -20.38 -1.60
C ASP A 56 8.75 -18.85 -1.58
N ALA A 57 9.58 -18.24 -2.44
CA ALA A 57 9.67 -16.78 -2.56
C ALA A 57 8.33 -16.16 -2.97
N ALA A 58 7.68 -16.70 -4.00
CA ALA A 58 6.37 -16.22 -4.45
C ALA A 58 5.29 -16.43 -3.38
N ARG A 59 5.29 -17.58 -2.69
CA ARG A 59 4.36 -17.86 -1.58
C ARG A 59 4.53 -16.87 -0.42
N ASN A 60 5.77 -16.57 -0.06
CA ASN A 60 6.09 -15.61 1.00
C ASN A 60 5.71 -14.18 0.61
N ALA A 61 5.93 -13.80 -0.65
CA ALA A 61 5.51 -12.50 -1.16
C ALA A 61 3.99 -12.32 -1.14
N HIS A 62 3.22 -13.34 -1.53
CA HIS A 62 1.76 -13.30 -1.39
C HIS A 62 1.31 -13.14 0.08
N ARG A 63 1.96 -13.84 1.02
CA ARG A 63 1.68 -13.66 2.46
C ARG A 63 2.03 -12.23 2.92
N ALA A 64 3.14 -11.68 2.44
CA ALA A 64 3.56 -10.32 2.75
C ALA A 64 2.55 -9.28 2.24
N LEU A 65 1.93 -9.48 1.07
CA LEU A 65 0.83 -8.63 0.61
C LEU A 65 -0.35 -8.64 1.59
N THR A 66 -0.77 -9.82 2.06
CA THR A 66 -1.83 -9.91 3.08
C THR A 66 -1.45 -9.20 4.38
N MET A 67 -0.19 -9.32 4.81
CA MET A 67 0.31 -8.67 6.02
C MET A 67 0.46 -7.15 5.88
N ALA A 68 0.76 -6.67 4.68
CA ALA A 68 0.91 -5.26 4.38
C ALA A 68 -0.43 -4.48 4.39
N GLY A 69 -1.56 -5.18 4.51
CA GLY A 69 -2.89 -4.60 4.55
C GLY A 69 -3.67 -4.85 3.26
N ASP A 70 -4.99 -4.91 3.37
CA ASP A 70 -5.90 -5.18 2.25
C ASP A 70 -6.60 -3.89 1.78
N VAL A 71 -6.75 -3.77 0.46
CA VAL A 71 -7.44 -2.69 -0.24
C VAL A 71 -8.92 -2.59 0.18
N THR A 72 -9.46 -3.64 0.79
CA THR A 72 -10.86 -3.76 1.20
C THR A 72 -11.26 -2.97 2.45
N THR A 73 -10.35 -2.24 3.10
CA THR A 73 -10.64 -1.53 4.36
C THR A 73 -10.78 0.00 4.22
N GLY A 74 -10.97 0.51 3.00
CA GLY A 74 -11.22 1.93 2.72
C GLY A 74 -12.65 2.41 2.94
N ASP A 75 -13.56 1.60 3.51
CA ASP A 75 -15.01 1.91 3.55
C ASP A 75 -15.60 2.18 4.96
N VAL A 76 -14.79 2.26 6.03
CA VAL A 76 -15.36 2.36 7.41
C VAL A 76 -14.91 3.57 8.23
N ASP A 77 -13.87 4.33 7.86
CA ASP A 77 -13.39 5.49 8.66
C ASP A 77 -13.74 6.87 8.07
N ASP A 78 -14.84 7.01 7.34
CA ASP A 78 -15.43 8.32 6.99
C ASP A 78 -16.55 8.75 7.97
N ARG A 79 -16.66 8.09 9.13
CA ARG A 79 -17.62 8.44 10.19
C ARG A 79 -17.02 9.19 11.39
N ARG A 80 -15.69 9.34 11.46
CA ARG A 80 -15.03 9.94 12.63
C ARG A 80 -14.78 11.46 12.52
N THR A 81 -15.08 12.10 11.40
CA THR A 81 -14.81 13.54 11.20
C THR A 81 -16.03 14.47 11.38
N VAL A 82 -17.24 13.94 11.66
CA VAL A 82 -18.45 14.79 11.79
C VAL A 82 -18.75 15.25 13.22
N ARG A 83 -18.01 14.79 14.24
CA ARG A 83 -18.30 15.17 15.63
C ARG A 83 -17.06 15.65 16.37
N GLU A 84 -16.70 16.91 16.18
CA GLU A 84 -16.36 17.90 17.23
C GLU A 84 -15.66 19.13 16.65
N GLN A 85 -16.43 20.17 16.36
CA GLN A 85 -16.01 21.55 16.65
C GLN A 85 -17.17 22.34 17.28
N PRO A 86 -17.39 22.23 18.60
CA PRO A 86 -18.05 23.28 19.34
C PRO A 86 -16.99 24.19 19.96
N GLY A 87 -16.89 25.42 19.45
CA GLY A 87 -16.32 26.52 20.22
C GLY A 87 -15.06 27.15 19.63
N ARG A 88 -15.24 28.13 18.74
CA ARG A 88 -14.40 29.33 18.81
C ARG A 88 -15.15 30.59 18.37
N SER A 89 -15.32 31.46 19.36
CA SER A 89 -15.35 32.92 19.29
C SER A 89 -16.62 33.64 18.85
N ALA A 90 -17.42 33.95 19.88
CA ALA A 90 -17.88 35.29 20.23
C ALA A 90 -17.69 36.41 19.19
N ARG A 91 -18.82 36.96 18.71
CA ARG A 91 -18.88 38.34 18.22
C ARG A 91 -20.13 39.02 18.79
N ARG A 92 -19.99 39.59 19.98
CA ARG A 92 -20.99 40.53 20.54
C ARG A 92 -20.85 41.85 19.78
N THR A 93 -21.79 42.14 18.90
CA THR A 93 -21.94 43.48 18.31
C THR A 93 -22.56 44.41 19.34
N ARG A 94 -21.77 45.37 19.84
CA ARG A 94 -22.31 46.58 20.47
C ARG A 94 -22.71 47.52 19.33
N THR A 95 -23.98 47.93 19.30
CA THR A 95 -24.41 49.18 18.67
C THR A 95 -24.94 50.08 19.78
N VAL A 96 -24.31 51.24 19.91
CA VAL A 96 -24.67 52.29 20.86
C VAL A 96 -25.75 53.15 20.20
N GLU A 97 -26.86 53.33 20.91
CA GLU A 97 -27.91 54.31 20.64
C GLU A 97 -27.38 55.73 20.83
N ALA A 98 -27.71 56.64 19.91
CA ALA A 98 -27.61 58.09 20.14
C ALA A 98 -28.90 58.72 19.61
N ALA A 99 -29.64 59.36 20.52
CA ALA A 99 -30.76 60.26 20.28
C ALA A 99 -30.32 61.69 20.61
#